data_AF-A0A8F9WDY9-F1
#
_entry.id   AF-A0A8F9WDY9-F1
#
_cell.length_a   1.000
_cell.length_b   1.000
_cell.length_c   1.000
_cell.angle_alpha   90.00
_cell.angle_beta   90.00
_cell.angle_gamma   90.00
#
_symmetry.space_group_name_H-M   'P 1'
#
loop_
_entity.id
_entity.type
_entity.pdbx_description
1 polymer ?
#
loop_
_entity_poly.entity_id
_entity_poly.type
_entity_poly.pdbx_seq_one_letter_code
_entity_poly.pdbx_strand_id
1 'polypeptide(L)'
;MIEYVCINYISVILIKYGVDKIFQTQFPTPESNILFTRFGNLDQDILFWSIIGTSKIYNLIIGSIEFFTGILLLFKRSLFLVLLLSIISFSQIFIINIGFDISVKFFSLILLLMSIFLVRETGWKLILIIIRVPGKTYFDQATFLPYKAFLKILIVGILFIKLGISYFNKEDEKNPLNLVGAYHVSSPESPYQYLFFHKDQYLIFMDKSSEKMSAFHYDISVDNQIILKDDNHNMSKHKLLKNQKDSTITFYFKNQKINAKAVDFKKMNVSQDRFHILTDY
;
A
#
# COMPACT_ATOMS: atom_id res chain seq x y z
N MET A 1 -30.78 14.55 -5.78
CA MET A 1 -30.27 13.37 -6.51
C MET A 1 -28.74 13.37 -6.57
N ILE A 2 -28.10 14.46 -7.02
CA ILE A 2 -26.64 14.61 -7.13
C ILE A 2 -25.90 14.37 -5.80
N GLU A 3 -26.34 14.98 -4.70
CA GLU A 3 -25.69 14.84 -3.39
C GLU A 3 -25.68 13.40 -2.88
N TYR A 4 -26.77 12.66 -3.11
CA TYR A 4 -26.85 11.25 -2.75
C TYR A 4 -25.82 10.43 -3.53
N VAL A 5 -25.65 10.70 -4.84
CA VAL A 5 -24.61 10.05 -5.65
C VAL A 5 -23.22 10.37 -5.11
N CYS A 6 -22.94 11.64 -4.81
CA CYS A 6 -21.64 12.06 -4.25
C CYS A 6 -21.35 11.41 -2.90
N ILE A 7 -22.32 11.32 -1.99
CA ILE A 7 -22.17 10.67 -0.67
C ILE A 7 -21.84 9.18 -0.84
N ASN A 8 -22.57 8.47 -1.71
CA ASN A 8 -22.28 7.04 -1.95
C ASN A 8 -20.92 6.85 -2.62
N TYR A 9 -20.55 7.73 -3.57
CA TYR A 9 -19.25 7.68 -4.22
C TYR A 9 -18.10 7.87 -3.24
N ILE A 10 -18.14 8.93 -2.43
CA ILE A 10 -17.13 9.20 -1.39
C ILE A 10 -17.05 8.07 -0.37
N SER A 11 -18.21 7.55 0.05
CA SER A 11 -18.30 6.41 0.97
C SER A 11 -17.56 5.19 0.43
N VAL A 12 -17.81 4.81 -0.84
CA VAL A 12 -17.13 3.68 -1.48
C VAL A 12 -15.63 3.89 -1.57
N ILE A 13 -15.18 5.10 -1.93
CA ILE A 13 -13.75 5.42 -2.02
C ILE A 13 -13.06 5.35 -0.66
N LEU A 14 -13.65 5.92 0.39
CA LEU A 14 -13.10 5.88 1.76
C LEU A 14 -13.08 4.45 2.32
N ILE A 15 -14.12 3.66 2.05
CA ILE A 15 -14.14 2.24 2.42
C ILE A 15 -13.01 1.49 1.72
N LYS A 16 -12.82 1.71 0.41
CA LYS A 16 -11.73 1.09 -0.34
C LYS A 16 -10.37 1.50 0.24
N TYR A 17 -10.10 2.79 0.39
CA TYR A 17 -8.82 3.26 0.93
C TYR A 17 -8.57 2.73 2.34
N GLY A 18 -9.60 2.74 3.20
CA GLY A 18 -9.50 2.21 4.55
C GLY A 18 -9.14 0.72 4.57
N VAL A 19 -9.83 -0.09 3.76
CA VAL A 19 -9.53 -1.52 3.58
C VAL A 19 -8.11 -1.71 3.07
N ASP A 20 -7.72 -1.00 2.01
CA ASP A 20 -6.40 -1.14 1.39
C ASP A 20 -5.27 -0.84 2.39
N LYS A 21 -5.47 0.13 3.30
CA LYS A 21 -4.52 0.46 4.38
C LYS A 21 -4.53 -0.56 5.51
N ILE A 22 -5.71 -1.00 5.97
CA ILE A 22 -5.84 -2.01 7.02
C ILE A 22 -5.08 -3.30 6.65
N PHE A 23 -5.17 -3.72 5.38
CA PHE A 23 -4.49 -4.90 4.86
C PHE A 23 -3.09 -4.63 4.28
N GLN A 24 -2.51 -3.43 4.46
CA GLN A 24 -1.17 -3.05 3.96
C GLN A 24 -0.96 -3.26 2.46
N THR A 25 -2.03 -3.15 1.68
CA THR A 25 -1.96 -3.31 0.23
C THR A 25 -1.70 -1.98 -0.47
N GLN A 26 -2.11 -0.87 0.15
CA GLN A 26 -1.77 0.46 -0.34
C GLN A 26 -0.30 0.82 -0.06
N PHE A 27 0.18 0.48 1.14
CA PHE A 27 1.56 0.71 1.56
C PHE A 27 2.18 -0.61 2.01
N PRO A 28 2.66 -1.43 1.06
CA PRO A 28 3.33 -2.68 1.39
C PRO A 28 4.67 -2.41 2.07
N THR A 29 5.17 -3.40 2.81
CA THR A 29 6.54 -3.35 3.34
C THR A 29 7.55 -3.14 2.20
N PRO A 30 8.56 -2.28 2.38
CA PRO A 30 9.53 -1.99 1.33
C PRO A 30 10.27 -3.26 0.89
N GLU A 31 10.42 -3.40 -0.42
CA GLU A 31 11.10 -4.53 -1.03
C GLU A 31 12.60 -4.51 -0.77
N SER A 32 13.24 -5.66 -0.94
CA SER A 32 14.67 -5.83 -0.64
C SER A 32 15.56 -4.89 -1.46
N ASN A 33 15.23 -4.57 -2.71
CA ASN A 33 16.00 -3.59 -3.47
C ASN A 33 15.91 -2.18 -2.84
N ILE A 34 14.72 -1.75 -2.42
CA ILE A 34 14.48 -0.42 -1.83
C ILE A 34 15.23 -0.27 -0.50
N LEU A 35 15.24 -1.32 0.32
CA LEU A 35 15.93 -1.31 1.62
C LEU A 35 17.45 -1.11 1.52
N PHE A 36 18.05 -1.48 0.39
CA PHE A 36 19.49 -1.37 0.15
C PHE A 36 19.85 -0.17 -0.72
N THR A 37 18.87 0.52 -1.30
CA THR A 37 19.08 1.79 -1.97
C THR A 37 19.41 2.87 -0.95
N ARG A 38 20.43 3.69 -1.23
CA ARG A 38 20.73 4.86 -0.40
C ARG A 38 19.53 5.81 -0.38
N PHE A 39 19.24 6.37 0.80
CA PHE A 39 18.14 7.30 1.02
C PHE A 39 18.11 8.45 -0.01
N GLY A 40 19.27 9.02 -0.36
CA GLY A 40 19.37 10.12 -1.33
C GLY A 40 19.12 9.73 -2.79
N ASN A 41 19.04 8.44 -3.11
CA ASN A 41 18.76 7.92 -4.45
C ASN A 41 17.31 7.45 -4.60
N LEU A 42 16.48 7.58 -3.56
CA LEU A 42 15.07 7.25 -3.61
C LEU A 42 14.24 8.48 -3.97
N ASP A 43 13.27 8.29 -4.86
CA ASP A 43 12.25 9.29 -5.11
C ASP A 43 11.37 9.50 -3.86
N GLN A 44 10.81 10.71 -3.74
CA GLN A 44 10.10 11.14 -2.52
C GLN A 44 8.85 10.30 -2.25
N ASP A 45 8.16 9.86 -3.30
CA ASP A 45 7.00 8.99 -3.22
C ASP A 45 7.38 7.59 -2.72
N ILE A 46 8.39 6.95 -3.32
CA ILE A 46 8.90 5.63 -2.89
C ILE A 46 9.35 5.69 -1.43
N LEU A 47 10.03 6.77 -1.06
CA LEU A 47 10.49 6.98 0.31
C LEU A 47 9.31 7.08 1.27
N PHE A 48 8.32 7.92 0.97
CA PHE A 48 7.12 8.06 1.80
C PHE A 48 6.39 6.72 1.94
N TRP A 49 6.19 6.00 0.83
CA TRP A 49 5.53 4.69 0.83
C TRP A 49 6.29 3.67 1.68
N SER A 50 7.62 3.70 1.60
CA SER A 50 8.49 2.82 2.40
C SER A 50 8.38 3.10 3.90
N ILE A 51 8.36 4.39 4.29
CA ILE A 51 8.23 4.78 5.70
C ILE A 51 6.86 4.41 6.25
N ILE A 52 5.78 4.68 5.49
CA ILE A 52 4.44 4.30 5.93
C ILE A 52 4.28 2.78 5.96
N GLY A 53 4.83 2.07 4.97
CA GLY A 53 4.75 0.62 4.85
C GLY A 53 5.49 -0.16 5.95
N THR A 54 6.48 0.43 6.62
CA THR A 54 7.14 -0.20 7.77
C THR A 54 6.25 -0.20 9.02
N SER A 55 5.38 0.81 9.19
CA SER A 55 4.52 0.92 10.37
C SER A 55 3.14 0.30 10.14
N LYS A 56 3.00 -0.98 10.52
CA LYS A 56 1.73 -1.71 10.46
C LYS A 56 0.63 -1.07 11.28
N ILE A 57 0.97 -0.59 12.48
CA ILE A 57 0.02 0.03 13.40
C ILE A 57 -0.50 1.37 12.89
N TYR A 58 0.36 2.17 12.26
CA TYR A 58 -0.03 3.44 11.66
C TYR A 58 -1.06 3.20 10.55
N ASN A 59 -0.77 2.25 9.64
CA ASN A 59 -1.69 1.86 8.56
C ASN A 59 -3.03 1.36 9.08
N LEU A 60 -3.02 0.55 10.14
CA LEU A 60 -4.25 0.05 10.76
C LEU A 60 -5.11 1.18 11.32
N ILE A 61 -4.52 2.14 12.04
CA ILE A 61 -5.25 3.25 12.65
C ILE A 61 -5.84 4.16 11.56
N ILE A 62 -5.01 4.64 10.64
CA ILE A 62 -5.46 5.57 9.61
C ILE A 62 -6.47 4.91 8.65
N GLY A 63 -6.24 3.64 8.31
CA GLY A 63 -7.16 2.84 7.51
C GLY A 63 -8.50 2.61 8.20
N SER A 64 -8.49 2.36 9.52
CA SER A 64 -9.72 2.24 10.31
C SER A 64 -10.52 3.53 10.33
N ILE A 65 -9.85 4.69 10.51
CA ILE A 65 -10.51 6.01 10.49
C ILE A 65 -11.20 6.23 9.14
N GLU A 66 -10.52 5.97 8.02
CA GLU A 66 -11.10 6.13 6.68
C GLU A 66 -12.25 5.15 6.43
N PHE A 67 -12.06 3.88 6.80
CA PHE A 67 -13.07 2.84 6.65
C PHE A 67 -14.36 3.19 7.41
N PHE A 68 -14.24 3.54 8.70
CA PHE A 68 -15.40 3.92 9.51
C PHE A 68 -16.02 5.23 9.05
N THR A 69 -15.22 6.21 8.59
CA THR A 69 -15.75 7.44 7.99
C THR A 69 -16.59 7.12 6.76
N GLY A 70 -16.10 6.26 5.86
CA GLY A 70 -16.85 5.81 4.69
C GLY A 70 -18.14 5.08 5.03
N ILE A 71 -18.16 4.23 6.06
CA ILE A 71 -19.38 3.56 6.54
C ILE A 71 -20.36 4.56 7.15
N LEU A 72 -19.88 5.44 8.03
CA LEU A 72 -20.70 6.40 8.77
C LEU A 72 -21.37 7.42 7.83
N LEU A 73 -20.79 7.70 6.66
CA LEU A 73 -21.36 8.54 5.60
C LEU A 73 -22.70 8.02 5.08
N LEU A 74 -22.94 6.71 5.17
CA LEU A 74 -24.20 6.09 4.73
C LEU A 74 -25.35 6.31 5.72
N PHE A 75 -25.06 6.79 6.94
CA PHE A 75 -26.02 7.05 8.00
C PHE A 75 -26.35 8.55 8.08
N LYS A 76 -27.64 8.88 7.88
CA LYS A 76 -28.11 10.27 7.86
C LYS A 76 -27.92 11.02 9.19
N ARG A 77 -27.87 10.31 10.31
CA ARG A 77 -27.85 10.90 11.67
C ARG A 77 -26.51 11.57 12.01
N SER A 78 -25.41 11.07 11.45
CA SER A 78 -24.04 11.57 11.70
C SER A 78 -23.44 12.30 10.49
N LEU A 79 -24.22 12.54 9.43
CA LEU A 79 -23.72 12.95 8.13
C LEU A 79 -22.82 14.20 8.17
N PHE A 80 -23.19 15.22 8.94
CA PHE A 80 -22.38 16.45 9.02
C PHE A 80 -21.00 16.23 9.65
N LEU A 81 -20.94 15.58 10.82
CA LEU A 81 -19.66 15.30 11.48
C LEU A 81 -18.77 14.41 10.62
N VAL A 82 -19.37 13.43 9.93
CA VAL A 82 -18.63 12.50 9.09
C VAL A 82 -18.16 13.16 7.79
N LEU A 83 -18.93 14.10 7.24
CA LEU A 83 -18.47 14.93 6.12
C LEU A 83 -17.29 15.81 6.50
N LEU A 84 -17.27 16.37 7.72
CA LEU A 84 -16.08 17.08 8.22
C LEU A 84 -14.87 16.16 8.35
N LEU A 85 -15.06 14.95 8.90
CA LEU A 85 -14.00 13.93 8.94
C LEU A 85 -13.50 13.58 7.54
N SER A 86 -14.41 13.46 6.56
CA SER A 86 -14.05 13.19 5.16
C SER A 86 -13.23 14.32 4.56
N ILE A 87 -13.56 15.58 4.84
CA ILE A 87 -12.76 16.73 4.43
C ILE A 87 -11.37 16.64 5.04
N ILE A 88 -11.25 16.33 6.33
CA ILE A 88 -9.95 16.18 7.02
C ILE A 88 -9.12 15.07 6.35
N SER A 89 -9.71 13.88 6.13
CA SER A 89 -9.03 12.76 5.48
C SER A 89 -8.58 13.11 4.06
N PHE A 90 -9.45 13.67 3.21
CA PHE A 90 -9.05 14.04 1.84
C PHE A 90 -8.07 15.20 1.79
N SER A 91 -8.12 16.11 2.77
CA SER A 91 -7.13 17.19 2.89
C SER A 91 -5.76 16.60 3.21
N GLN A 92 -5.69 15.66 4.16
CA GLN A 92 -4.45 14.95 4.47
C GLN A 92 -3.91 14.21 3.24
N ILE A 93 -4.75 13.43 2.54
CA ILE A 93 -4.36 12.71 1.32
C ILE A 93 -3.85 13.68 0.25
N PHE A 94 -4.56 14.79 0.03
CA PHE A 94 -4.18 15.78 -0.96
C PHE A 94 -2.85 16.47 -0.63
N ILE A 95 -2.65 16.86 0.64
CA ILE A 95 -1.40 17.46 1.11
C ILE A 95 -0.23 16.48 0.92
N ILE A 96 -0.40 15.21 1.28
CA ILE A 96 0.62 14.17 1.08
C ILE A 96 0.92 14.01 -0.42
N ASN A 97 -0.11 13.94 -1.26
CA ASN A 97 0.08 13.75 -2.70
C ASN A 97 0.82 14.93 -3.35
N ILE A 98 0.58 16.17 -2.89
CA ILE A 98 1.35 17.33 -3.33
C ILE A 98 2.77 17.28 -2.78
N GLY A 99 2.90 17.07 -1.47
CA GLY A 99 4.18 17.18 -0.75
C GLY A 99 5.21 16.13 -1.14
N PHE A 100 4.78 14.93 -1.55
CA PHE A 100 5.66 13.82 -1.94
C PHE A 100 5.57 13.49 -3.44
N ASP A 101 5.07 14.43 -4.26
CA ASP A 101 4.96 14.30 -5.72
C ASP A 101 4.17 13.07 -6.25
N ILE A 102 3.27 12.51 -5.44
CA ILE A 102 2.49 11.31 -5.81
C ILE A 102 1.48 11.66 -6.91
N SER A 103 1.41 10.87 -7.99
CA SER A 103 0.66 11.22 -9.21
C SER A 103 -0.87 11.40 -9.06
N VAL A 104 -1.48 10.93 -7.97
CA VAL A 104 -2.96 10.94 -7.78
C VAL A 104 -3.53 12.24 -7.18
N LYS A 105 -2.80 13.36 -7.30
CA LYS A 105 -3.14 14.68 -6.71
C LYS A 105 -4.50 15.21 -7.17
N PHE A 106 -4.76 15.17 -8.48
CA PHE A 106 -6.00 15.68 -9.07
C PHE A 106 -7.22 14.89 -8.60
N PHE A 107 -7.08 13.57 -8.48
CA PHE A 107 -8.16 12.72 -8.01
C PHE A 107 -8.51 13.03 -6.54
N SER A 108 -7.49 13.16 -5.67
CA SER A 108 -7.72 13.56 -4.28
C SER A 108 -8.33 14.96 -4.14
N LEU A 109 -7.98 15.89 -5.04
CA LEU A 109 -8.56 17.24 -5.06
C LEU A 109 -10.05 17.20 -5.39
N ILE A 110 -10.45 16.43 -6.40
CA ILE A 110 -11.88 16.29 -6.78
C ILE A 110 -12.68 15.75 -5.59
N LEU A 111 -12.18 14.72 -4.90
CA LEU A 111 -12.84 14.14 -3.72
C LEU A 111 -12.96 15.14 -2.56
N LEU A 112 -11.92 15.95 -2.33
CA LEU A 112 -11.93 17.03 -1.34
C LEU A 112 -13.00 18.08 -1.69
N LEU A 113 -13.01 18.56 -2.94
CA LEU A 113 -13.99 19.53 -3.42
C LEU A 113 -15.43 18.99 -3.35
N MET A 114 -15.64 17.72 -3.68
CA MET A 114 -16.94 17.06 -3.52
C MET A 114 -17.37 17.02 -2.05
N SER A 115 -16.45 16.73 -1.13
CA SER A 115 -16.73 16.69 0.31
C SER A 115 -17.09 18.08 0.84
N ILE A 116 -16.36 19.12 0.43
CA ILE A 116 -16.66 20.53 0.76
C ILE A 116 -18.03 20.95 0.21
N PHE A 117 -18.33 20.59 -1.04
CA PHE A 117 -19.61 20.86 -1.67
C PHE A 117 -20.80 20.27 -0.90
N LEU A 118 -20.66 19.04 -0.39
CA LEU A 118 -21.69 18.35 0.38
C LEU A 118 -21.92 18.97 1.77
N VAL A 119 -20.88 19.53 2.39
CA VAL A 119 -21.01 20.22 3.68
C VAL A 119 -21.89 21.46 3.58
N ARG A 120 -21.89 22.17 2.44
CA ARG A 120 -22.71 23.39 2.26
C ARG A 120 -24.19 23.16 2.59
N GLU A 121 -24.78 22.10 2.05
CA GLU A 121 -26.21 21.85 2.19
C GLU A 121 -26.58 21.34 3.59
N THR A 122 -25.71 20.51 4.18
CA THR A 122 -25.91 19.92 5.51
C THR A 122 -25.62 20.93 6.63
N GLY A 123 -24.56 21.75 6.46
CA GLY A 123 -24.12 22.77 7.41
C GLY A 123 -25.10 23.93 7.52
N TRP A 124 -25.68 24.38 6.39
CA TRP A 124 -26.72 25.40 6.42
C TRP A 124 -27.98 24.94 7.15
N LYS A 125 -28.40 23.68 6.96
CA LYS A 125 -29.52 23.08 7.70
C LYS A 125 -29.24 23.03 9.21
N LEU A 126 -28.03 22.67 9.63
CA LEU A 126 -27.65 22.62 11.05
C LEU A 126 -27.55 24.00 11.68
N ILE A 127 -26.94 24.98 11.00
CA ILE A 127 -26.88 26.37 11.45
C ILE A 127 -28.30 26.92 11.62
N LEU A 128 -29.20 26.67 10.66
CA LEU A 128 -30.61 27.04 10.77
C LEU A 128 -31.30 26.33 11.95
N ILE A 129 -31.00 25.07 12.25
CA ILE A 129 -31.58 24.35 13.40
C ILE A 129 -31.07 24.94 14.73
N ILE A 130 -29.77 25.24 14.82
CA ILE A 130 -29.15 25.84 16.01
C ILE A 130 -29.69 27.25 16.26
N ILE A 131 -29.87 28.05 15.21
CA ILE A 131 -30.41 29.42 15.31
C ILE A 131 -31.91 29.42 15.63
N ARG A 132 -32.67 28.38 15.25
CA ARG A 132 -34.15 28.41 15.23
C ARG A 132 -34.84 27.82 16.47
N VAL A 133 -34.15 27.38 17.53
CA VAL A 133 -34.85 26.83 18.71
C VAL A 133 -34.17 27.18 20.06
N PRO A 134 -34.81 27.99 20.93
CA PRO A 134 -34.85 27.71 22.36
C PRO A 134 -35.94 26.67 22.63
N GLY A 135 -35.58 25.49 23.15
CA GLY A 135 -36.50 24.67 23.94
C GLY A 135 -37.21 23.45 23.33
N LYS A 136 -36.91 22.96 22.11
CA LYS A 136 -37.33 21.61 21.68
C LYS A 136 -36.26 20.89 20.85
N THR A 137 -35.45 20.09 21.54
CA THR A 137 -34.67 19.02 20.93
C THR A 137 -35.63 17.95 20.39
N TYR A 138 -36.03 18.07 19.14
CA TYR A 138 -36.60 16.94 18.40
C TYR A 138 -35.47 15.94 18.10
N PHE A 139 -35.07 15.17 19.11
CA PHE A 139 -34.64 13.80 18.89
C PHE A 139 -35.88 12.95 18.68
N ASP A 140 -36.62 13.17 17.59
CA ASP A 140 -37.50 12.11 17.10
C ASP A 140 -37.92 12.30 15.65
N GLN A 141 -37.39 11.45 14.78
CA GLN A 141 -38.14 10.27 14.38
C GLN A 141 -37.15 9.11 14.33
N ALA A 142 -37.22 8.23 15.33
CA ALA A 142 -36.85 6.84 15.18
C ALA A 142 -37.67 6.24 14.03
N THR A 143 -37.21 6.43 12.79
CA THR A 143 -37.63 5.55 11.71
C THR A 143 -36.87 4.25 11.94
N PHE A 144 -37.58 3.28 12.54
CA PHE A 144 -37.37 1.83 12.43
C PHE A 144 -36.16 1.50 11.56
N LEU A 145 -35.12 0.85 12.08
CA LEU A 145 -34.06 0.28 11.25
C LEU A 145 -34.73 -0.64 10.22
N PRO A 146 -34.99 -0.19 8.97
CA PRO A 146 -35.81 -0.96 8.06
C PRO A 146 -34.84 -1.86 7.31
N TYR A 147 -35.36 -2.89 6.66
CA TYR A 147 -34.61 -3.76 5.73
C TYR A 147 -33.61 -3.01 4.80
N LYS A 148 -33.78 -1.70 4.54
CA LYS A 148 -32.84 -0.83 3.83
C LYS A 148 -31.49 -0.62 4.54
N ALA A 149 -31.46 -0.46 5.86
CA ALA A 149 -30.22 -0.36 6.63
C ALA A 149 -29.50 -1.71 6.69
N PHE A 150 -30.26 -2.79 6.89
CA PHE A 150 -29.76 -4.16 6.76
C PHE A 150 -29.20 -4.43 5.36
N LEU A 151 -29.90 -4.06 4.29
CA LEU A 151 -29.44 -4.21 2.91
C LEU A 151 -28.18 -3.38 2.64
N LYS A 152 -28.07 -2.17 3.20
CA LYS A 152 -26.83 -1.38 3.09
C LYS A 152 -25.66 -2.08 3.81
N ILE A 153 -25.87 -2.57 5.03
CA ILE A 153 -24.85 -3.32 5.78
C ILE A 153 -24.50 -4.62 5.06
N LEU A 154 -25.48 -5.30 4.46
CA LEU A 154 -25.30 -6.52 3.66
C LEU A 154 -24.49 -6.22 2.39
N ILE A 155 -24.80 -5.14 1.65
CA ILE A 155 -24.07 -4.74 0.45
C ILE A 155 -22.63 -4.35 0.82
N VAL A 156 -22.44 -3.59 1.89
CA VAL A 156 -21.10 -3.25 2.42
C VAL A 156 -20.38 -4.52 2.87
N GLY A 157 -21.07 -5.46 3.51
CA GLY A 157 -20.52 -6.75 3.92
C GLY A 157 -20.13 -7.65 2.74
N ILE A 158 -20.93 -7.69 1.67
CA ILE A 158 -20.62 -8.41 0.43
C ILE A 158 -19.45 -7.74 -0.30
N LEU A 159 -19.39 -6.41 -0.34
CA LEU A 159 -18.22 -5.68 -0.85
C LEU A 159 -16.98 -5.99 -0.01
N PHE A 160 -17.10 -6.05 1.32
CA PHE A 160 -16.03 -6.41 2.24
C PHE A 160 -15.55 -7.86 2.01
N ILE A 161 -16.46 -8.81 1.83
CA ILE A 161 -16.14 -10.20 1.49
C ILE A 161 -15.47 -10.27 0.12
N LYS A 162 -15.96 -9.55 -0.90
CA LYS A 162 -15.39 -9.59 -2.26
C LYS A 162 -14.01 -8.93 -2.32
N LEU A 163 -13.82 -7.82 -1.63
CA LEU A 163 -12.52 -7.16 -1.47
C LEU A 163 -11.58 -8.06 -0.66
N GLY A 164 -12.03 -8.57 0.48
CA GLY A 164 -11.29 -9.49 1.34
C GLY A 164 -10.85 -10.77 0.61
N ILE A 165 -11.72 -11.41 -0.17
CA ILE A 165 -11.39 -12.60 -0.97
C ILE A 165 -10.35 -12.26 -2.05
N SER A 166 -10.45 -11.10 -2.72
CA SER A 166 -9.40 -10.66 -3.66
C SER A 166 -8.06 -10.41 -2.97
N TYR A 167 -8.06 -10.07 -1.69
CA TYR A 167 -6.86 -9.86 -0.88
C TYR A 167 -6.25 -11.17 -0.38
N PHE A 168 -7.06 -12.12 0.09
CA PHE A 168 -6.59 -13.46 0.48
C PHE A 168 -6.15 -14.30 -0.72
N ASN A 169 -6.80 -14.17 -1.89
CA ASN A 169 -6.40 -14.89 -3.09
C ASN A 169 -5.12 -14.35 -3.76
N LYS A 170 -4.54 -13.26 -3.24
CA LYS A 170 -3.25 -12.73 -3.69
C LYS A 170 -2.05 -13.40 -2.99
N GLU A 171 -2.30 -14.25 -2.00
CA GLU A 171 -1.26 -15.10 -1.43
C GLU A 171 -0.94 -16.26 -2.38
N ASP A 172 0.34 -16.34 -2.74
CA ASP A 172 1.03 -17.50 -3.27
C ASP A 172 0.76 -17.90 -4.72
N GLU A 173 1.11 -17.00 -5.66
CA GLU A 173 1.77 -17.51 -6.88
C GLU A 173 3.14 -18.07 -6.44
N LYS A 174 3.12 -19.34 -6.03
CA LYS A 174 4.27 -20.08 -5.49
C LYS A 174 5.38 -20.09 -6.52
N ASN A 175 6.34 -19.16 -6.39
CA ASN A 175 7.63 -19.29 -7.04
C ASN A 175 8.28 -20.59 -6.53
N PRO A 176 8.47 -21.63 -7.38
CA PRO A 176 8.81 -22.98 -6.95
C PRO A 176 10.18 -23.08 -6.25
N LEU A 177 11.04 -22.06 -6.41
CA LEU A 177 12.38 -22.02 -5.83
C LEU A 177 12.51 -21.11 -4.59
N ASN A 178 11.46 -20.38 -4.18
CA ASN A 178 11.48 -19.39 -3.08
C ASN A 178 12.76 -18.53 -3.11
N LEU A 179 12.99 -17.85 -4.22
CA LEU A 179 14.19 -17.06 -4.47
C LEU A 179 14.07 -15.63 -3.95
N VAL A 180 12.87 -15.15 -3.64
CA VAL A 180 12.58 -13.76 -3.29
C VAL A 180 13.46 -13.29 -2.11
N GLY A 181 14.11 -12.14 -2.28
CA GLY A 181 14.99 -11.54 -1.27
C GLY A 181 16.29 -10.96 -1.82
N ALA A 182 17.11 -10.42 -0.92
CA ALA A 182 18.45 -9.89 -1.22
C ALA A 182 19.53 -10.97 -1.06
N TYR A 183 20.52 -10.94 -1.96
CA TYR A 183 21.70 -11.79 -1.93
C TYR A 183 22.95 -10.94 -2.09
N HIS A 184 23.85 -11.02 -1.12
CA HIS A 184 25.14 -10.34 -1.18
C HIS A 184 26.11 -11.15 -2.03
N VAL A 185 26.74 -10.52 -3.03
CA VAL A 185 27.71 -11.17 -3.91
C VAL A 185 29.04 -11.36 -3.18
N SER A 186 29.48 -12.60 -3.04
CA SER A 186 30.76 -12.96 -2.42
C SER A 186 31.93 -13.04 -3.41
N SER A 187 31.66 -13.09 -4.72
CA SER A 187 32.70 -13.12 -5.76
C SER A 187 33.39 -11.74 -5.90
N PRO A 188 34.68 -11.59 -5.56
CA PRO A 188 35.36 -10.28 -5.59
C PRO A 188 35.50 -9.69 -7.00
N GLU A 189 35.61 -10.55 -8.01
CA GLU A 189 35.78 -10.21 -9.43
C GLU A 189 34.47 -9.73 -10.09
N SER A 190 33.32 -9.95 -9.44
CA SER A 190 32.02 -9.53 -9.95
C SER A 190 31.89 -8.01 -9.86
N PRO A 191 31.38 -7.33 -10.90
CA PRO A 191 31.06 -5.91 -10.83
C PRO A 191 29.85 -5.63 -9.93
N TYR A 192 29.08 -6.65 -9.56
CA TYR A 192 27.87 -6.52 -8.75
C TYR A 192 28.12 -6.75 -7.27
N GLN A 193 27.47 -5.94 -6.43
CA GLN A 193 27.50 -6.07 -4.97
C GLN A 193 26.32 -6.88 -4.43
N TYR A 194 25.12 -6.67 -4.98
CA TYR A 194 23.91 -7.37 -4.57
C TYR A 194 23.09 -7.84 -5.77
N LEU A 195 22.38 -8.94 -5.55
CA LEU A 195 21.32 -9.44 -6.42
C LEU A 195 20.01 -9.44 -5.62
N PHE A 196 18.94 -8.93 -6.22
CA PHE A 196 17.61 -8.93 -5.61
C PHE A 196 16.65 -9.72 -6.49
N PHE A 197 15.97 -10.70 -5.90
CA PHE A 197 14.84 -11.37 -6.54
C PHE A 197 13.56 -10.74 -6.02
N HIS A 198 12.87 -10.05 -6.91
CA HIS A 198 11.60 -9.40 -6.63
C HIS A 198 10.44 -10.40 -6.69
N LYS A 199 9.36 -10.12 -5.95
CA LYS A 199 8.14 -10.94 -5.97
C LYS A 199 7.47 -11.01 -7.36
N ASP A 200 7.53 -9.90 -8.10
CA ASP A 200 6.96 -9.77 -9.45
C ASP A 200 7.88 -10.33 -10.56
N GLN A 201 8.71 -11.33 -10.23
CA GLN A 201 9.61 -12.01 -11.18
C GLN A 201 10.63 -11.10 -11.87
N TYR A 202 11.20 -10.14 -11.12
CA TYR A 202 12.36 -9.36 -11.56
C TYR A 202 13.63 -9.76 -10.82
N LEU A 203 14.72 -9.92 -11.56
CA LEU A 203 16.07 -10.07 -11.03
C LEU A 203 16.81 -8.75 -11.21
N ILE A 204 17.19 -8.13 -10.11
CA ILE A 204 17.82 -6.81 -10.08
C ILE A 204 19.28 -6.97 -9.66
N PHE A 205 20.18 -6.43 -10.47
CA PHE A 205 21.61 -6.38 -10.19
C PHE A 205 21.99 -4.98 -9.74
N MET A 206 22.64 -4.88 -8.58
CA MET A 206 23.22 -3.62 -8.11
C MET A 206 24.73 -3.59 -8.32
N ASP A 207 25.19 -2.60 -9.08
CA ASP A 207 26.61 -2.36 -9.33
C ASP A 207 27.34 -1.92 -8.05
N LYS A 208 28.53 -2.47 -7.83
CA LYS A 208 29.39 -2.17 -6.69
C LYS A 208 29.96 -0.75 -6.72
N SER A 209 30.20 -0.18 -7.90
CA SER A 209 30.82 1.15 -8.00
C SER A 209 29.80 2.28 -8.02
N SER A 210 28.72 2.12 -8.79
CA SER A 210 27.75 3.18 -9.03
C SER A 210 26.45 3.04 -8.24
N GLU A 211 26.21 1.87 -7.63
CA GLU A 211 24.94 1.48 -7.00
C GLU A 211 23.73 1.57 -7.94
N LYS A 212 23.97 1.67 -9.25
CA LYS A 212 22.91 1.60 -10.25
C LYS A 212 22.32 0.20 -10.25
N MET A 213 20.99 0.16 -10.32
CA MET A 213 20.22 -1.07 -10.42
C MET A 213 19.84 -1.33 -11.88
N SER A 214 20.06 -2.56 -12.34
CA SER A 214 19.60 -3.05 -13.64
C SER A 214 18.66 -4.23 -13.40
N ALA A 215 17.44 -4.13 -13.91
CA ALA A 215 16.39 -5.11 -13.69
C ALA A 215 16.17 -5.95 -14.95
N PHE A 216 15.93 -7.25 -14.76
CA PHE A 216 15.62 -8.19 -15.82
C PHE A 216 14.41 -8.99 -15.40
N HIS A 217 13.39 -9.08 -16.24
CA HIS A 217 12.28 -10.00 -15.98
C HIS A 217 12.80 -11.43 -16.13
N TYR A 218 12.39 -12.33 -15.25
CA TYR A 218 12.89 -13.70 -15.26
C TYR A 218 11.81 -14.77 -15.24
N ASP A 219 12.04 -15.80 -16.05
CA ASP A 219 11.27 -17.04 -16.02
C ASP A 219 12.15 -18.20 -15.58
N ILE A 220 11.57 -19.16 -14.86
CA ILE A 220 12.26 -20.38 -14.46
C ILE A 220 11.87 -21.50 -15.42
N SER A 221 12.87 -22.04 -16.11
CA SER A 221 12.73 -23.26 -16.92
C SER A 221 12.80 -24.52 -16.05
N VAL A 222 12.23 -25.61 -16.55
CA VAL A 222 12.18 -26.94 -15.90
C VAL A 222 13.58 -27.48 -15.54
N ASP A 223 14.63 -27.06 -16.26
CA ASP A 223 16.02 -27.51 -16.07
C ASP A 223 16.84 -26.65 -15.07
N ASN A 224 16.20 -25.92 -14.16
CA ASN A 224 16.84 -24.92 -13.29
C ASN A 224 17.64 -23.85 -14.06
N GLN A 225 17.21 -23.54 -15.28
CA GLN A 225 17.72 -22.40 -16.04
C GLN A 225 16.81 -21.20 -15.81
N ILE A 226 17.39 -20.05 -15.52
CA ILE A 226 16.68 -18.79 -15.45
C ILE A 226 16.82 -18.10 -16.81
N ILE A 227 15.69 -17.72 -17.38
CA ILE A 227 15.61 -17.02 -18.64
C ILE A 227 15.42 -15.55 -18.30
N LEU A 228 16.42 -14.73 -18.60
CA LEU A 228 16.37 -13.29 -18.37
C LEU A 228 15.95 -12.57 -19.63
N LYS A 229 14.94 -11.71 -19.49
CA LYS A 229 14.44 -10.80 -20.50
C LYS A 229 14.83 -9.38 -20.12
N ASP A 230 15.61 -8.74 -21.00
CA ASP A 230 15.97 -7.34 -20.89
C ASP A 230 14.83 -6.43 -21.39
N ASP A 231 14.91 -5.12 -21.15
CA ASP A 231 13.90 -4.13 -21.56
C ASP A 231 13.67 -4.13 -23.08
N ASN A 232 14.74 -4.40 -23.84
CA ASN A 232 14.71 -4.58 -25.30
C ASN A 232 14.16 -5.94 -25.76
N HIS A 233 13.54 -6.71 -24.85
CA HIS A 233 12.98 -8.04 -25.11
C HIS A 233 14.00 -9.10 -25.53
N ASN A 234 15.29 -8.83 -25.35
CA ASN A 234 16.35 -9.79 -25.60
C ASN A 234 16.35 -10.86 -24.50
N MET A 235 16.34 -12.11 -24.92
CA MET A 235 16.29 -13.27 -24.04
C MET A 235 17.67 -13.88 -23.88
N SER A 236 18.06 -14.18 -22.64
CA SER A 236 19.31 -14.88 -22.35
C SER A 236 19.08 -15.97 -21.31
N LYS A 237 19.60 -17.18 -21.57
CA LYS A 237 19.44 -18.33 -20.68
C LYS A 237 20.68 -18.50 -19.82
N HIS A 238 20.47 -18.61 -18.52
CA HIS A 238 21.54 -18.71 -17.55
C HIS A 238 21.27 -19.85 -16.58
N LYS A 239 22.32 -20.56 -16.17
CA LYS A 239 22.17 -21.66 -15.21
C LYS A 239 22.15 -21.10 -13.80
N LEU A 240 21.14 -21.49 -13.02
CA LEU A 240 20.98 -21.11 -11.62
C LEU A 240 21.12 -22.35 -10.74
N LEU A 241 22.07 -22.33 -9.81
CA LEU A 241 22.25 -23.39 -8.82
C LEU A 241 21.99 -22.81 -7.43
N LYS A 242 20.95 -23.29 -6.76
CA LYS A 242 20.65 -22.95 -5.37
C LYS A 242 21.12 -24.06 -4.45
N ASN A 243 22.03 -23.75 -3.54
CA ASN A 243 22.39 -24.66 -2.45
C ASN A 243 21.46 -24.38 -1.26
N GLN A 244 20.59 -25.34 -0.96
CA GLN A 244 19.59 -25.22 0.11
C GLN A 244 20.19 -25.21 1.53
N LYS A 245 21.41 -25.75 1.74
CA LYS A 245 22.02 -25.82 3.07
C LYS A 245 22.61 -24.48 3.54
N ASP A 246 23.17 -23.70 2.62
CA ASP A 246 23.87 -22.45 2.94
C ASP A 246 23.13 -21.18 2.48
N SER A 247 21.93 -21.35 1.90
CA SER A 247 21.17 -20.27 1.24
C SER A 247 22.03 -19.48 0.23
N THR A 248 22.94 -20.19 -0.44
CA THR A 248 23.81 -19.62 -1.46
C THR A 248 23.25 -19.91 -2.85
N ILE A 249 23.42 -18.93 -3.73
CA ILE A 249 23.07 -19.02 -5.14
C ILE A 249 24.35 -18.85 -5.94
N THR A 250 24.60 -19.79 -6.84
CA THR A 250 25.60 -19.64 -7.89
C THR A 250 24.88 -19.38 -9.20
N PHE A 251 25.20 -18.26 -9.81
CA PHE A 251 24.61 -17.75 -11.02
C PHE A 251 25.70 -17.49 -12.05
N TYR A 252 25.53 -18.00 -13.27
CA TYR A 252 26.46 -17.75 -14.37
C TYR A 252 25.87 -16.68 -15.28
N PHE A 253 26.51 -15.51 -15.37
CA PHE A 253 26.04 -14.37 -16.16
C PHE A 253 27.17 -13.79 -16.99
N LYS A 254 26.96 -13.60 -18.30
CA LYS A 254 27.98 -13.04 -19.22
C LYS A 254 29.35 -13.73 -19.06
N ASN A 255 29.36 -15.06 -18.96
CA ASN A 255 30.53 -15.90 -18.71
C ASN A 255 31.26 -15.68 -17.37
N GLN A 256 30.68 -14.94 -16.43
CA GLN A 256 31.20 -14.78 -15.08
C GLN A 256 30.41 -15.62 -14.06
N LYS A 257 31.12 -16.22 -13.11
CA LYS A 257 30.52 -16.97 -12.00
C LYS A 257 30.26 -16.04 -10.82
N ILE A 258 28.99 -15.78 -10.55
CA ILE A 258 28.54 -14.95 -9.44
C ILE A 258 28.07 -15.88 -8.32
N ASN A 259 28.79 -15.89 -7.21
CA ASN A 259 28.35 -16.55 -5.99
C ASN A 259 27.74 -15.49 -5.08
N ALA A 260 26.51 -15.71 -4.65
CA ALA A 260 25.80 -14.79 -3.76
C ALA A 260 25.19 -15.55 -2.57
N LYS A 261 25.16 -14.91 -1.41
CA LYS A 261 24.61 -15.48 -0.17
C LYS A 261 23.39 -14.68 0.26
N ALA A 262 22.31 -15.36 0.63
CA ALA A 262 21.09 -14.70 1.10
C ALA A 262 21.36 -13.81 2.30
N VAL A 263 20.78 -12.62 2.29
CA VAL A 263 20.83 -11.68 3.42
C VAL A 263 19.55 -11.85 4.24
N ASP A 264 19.73 -11.95 5.56
CA ASP A 264 18.61 -12.08 6.49
C ASP A 264 17.96 -10.71 6.74
N PHE A 265 16.92 -10.40 5.96
CA PHE A 265 16.19 -9.13 6.03
C PHE A 265 15.52 -8.91 7.40
N LYS A 266 15.12 -9.98 8.12
CA LYS A 266 14.46 -9.87 9.43
C LYS A 266 15.38 -9.28 10.51
N LYS A 267 16.70 -9.32 10.30
CA LYS A 267 17.68 -8.74 11.21
C LYS A 267 17.93 -7.25 11.01
N MET A 268 17.40 -6.66 9.94
CA MET A 268 17.60 -5.23 9.68
C MET A 268 16.82 -4.38 10.68
N ASN A 269 17.41 -3.26 11.10
CA ASN A 269 16.79 -2.33 12.06
C ASN A 269 15.39 -1.89 11.61
N VAL A 270 15.19 -1.67 10.31
CA VAL A 270 13.92 -1.23 9.71
C VAL A 270 12.85 -2.33 9.75
N SER A 271 13.23 -3.61 9.83
CA SER A 271 12.33 -4.75 9.87
C SER A 271 12.03 -5.25 11.29
N GLN A 272 12.63 -4.61 12.30
CA GLN A 272 12.42 -4.95 13.70
C GLN A 272 11.35 -4.05 14.31
N ASP A 273 10.26 -4.64 14.78
CA ASP A 273 9.21 -3.95 15.55
C ASP A 273 9.71 -3.67 16.98
N ARG A 274 10.61 -2.69 17.13
CA ARG A 274 11.08 -2.23 18.44
C ARG A 274 10.21 -1.09 18.93
N PHE A 275 9.32 -1.38 19.89
CA PHE A 275 8.57 -0.36 20.61
C PHE A 275 9.35 0.06 21.86
N HIS A 276 10.00 1.22 21.80
CA HIS A 276 10.70 1.81 22.94
C HIS A 276 9.73 2.70 23.73
N ILE A 277 9.47 2.36 25.00
CA ILE A 277 8.63 3.16 25.91
C ILE A 277 9.42 4.36 26.48
N LEU A 278 10.73 4.18 26.67
CA LEU A 278 11.69 5.18 27.10
C LEU A 278 12.82 5.25 26.07
N THR A 279 13.47 6.41 25.95
CA THR A 279 14.65 6.58 25.11
C THR A 279 15.82 5.84 25.74
N ASP A 280 16.04 4.60 25.33
CA ASP A 280 17.31 3.90 25.59
C ASP A 280 18.27 4.31 24.47
N TYR A 281 19.12 5.29 24.78
CA TYR A 281 20.26 5.71 23.95
C TYR A 281 21.42 4.72 24.05
#